data_AF-A0A1I0I7T9-F1
#
_entry.id   AF-A0A1I0I7T9-F1
#
_cell.length_a   1.000
_cell.length_b   1.000
_cell.length_c   1.000
_cell.angle_alpha   90.00
_cell.angle_beta   90.00
_cell.angle_gamma   90.00
#
_symmetry.space_group_name_H-M   'P 1'
#
loop_
_entity.id
_entity.type
_entity.pdbx_description
1 polymer ?
#
loop_
_entity_poly.entity_id
_entity_poly.type
_entity_poly.pdbx_seq_one_letter_code
_entity_poly.pdbx_strand_id
1 'polypeptide(L)' 'MLETTRTYVARITNHTQIRDDLDQCGFAASKLWNVGRYYIQERWDEDGE' A
#
# COMPACT_ATOMS: atom_id res chain seq x y z
N MET A 1 0.76 9.07 29.76
CA MET A 1 1.92 8.73 28.91
C MET A 1 1.45 8.89 27.47
N LEU A 2 1.93 9.89 26.74
CA LEU A 2 1.48 10.15 25.37
C LEU A 2 2.16 9.15 24.43
N GLU A 3 1.40 8.37 23.67
CA GLU A 3 1.94 7.54 22.59
C GLU A 3 2.62 8.44 21.56
N THR A 4 3.92 8.25 21.38
CA THR A 4 4.69 8.90 20.31
C THR A 4 4.88 7.92 19.18
N THR A 5 4.31 8.21 18.01
CA THR A 5 4.65 7.50 16.78
C THR A 5 6.10 7.84 16.42
N ARG A 6 7.00 6.86 16.53
CA ARG A 6 8.39 6.99 16.08
C ARG A 6 8.53 6.39 14.69
N THR A 7 8.98 7.19 13.74
CA THR A 7 9.39 6.69 12.42
C THR A 7 10.77 6.06 12.55
N TYR A 8 10.90 4.78 12.20
CA TYR A 8 12.17 4.08 12.14
C TYR A 8 12.64 3.96 10.69
N VAL A 9 13.88 4.35 10.43
CA VAL A 9 14.57 4.08 9.15
C VAL A 9 15.45 2.86 9.37
N ALA A 10 15.19 1.79 8.61
CA ALA A 10 15.95 0.55 8.69
C ALA A 10 16.33 0.06 7.28
N ARG A 11 17.33 -0.83 7.22
CA ARG A 11 17.79 -1.46 5.98
C ARG A 11 17.45 -2.96 6.02
N ILE A 12 16.89 -3.45 4.92
CA ILE A 12 16.71 -4.88 4.69
C ILE A 12 18.07 -5.49 4.32
N THR A 13 18.59 -6.40 5.14
CA THR A 13 19.90 -7.02 4.93
C THR A 13 19.85 -8.28 4.07
N ASN A 14 18.69 -8.93 3.98
CA ASN A 14 18.45 -10.17 3.23
C ASN A 14 17.62 -9.94 1.95
N HIS A 15 17.73 -8.75 1.34
CA HIS A 15 16.88 -8.33 0.21
C HIS A 15 16.75 -9.39 -0.89
N THR A 16 17.86 -10.00 -1.31
CA THR A 16 17.85 -11.04 -2.35
C THR A 16 16.97 -12.25 -2.01
N GLN A 17 16.85 -12.60 -0.73
CA GLN A 17 16.05 -13.76 -0.29
C GLN A 17 14.56 -13.45 -0.24
N ILE A 18 14.18 -12.20 0.01
CA ILE A 18 12.78 -11.79 0.19
C ILE A 18 12.22 -10.97 -0.97
N ARG A 19 13.03 -10.73 -2.01
CA ARG A 19 12.64 -9.88 -3.15
C ARG A 19 11.33 -10.34 -3.77
N ASP A 20 11.21 -11.63 -4.05
CA ASP A 20 10.05 -12.16 -4.77
C ASP A 20 8.76 -12.04 -3.92
N ASP A 21 8.86 -12.23 -2.60
CA ASP A 21 7.75 -12.01 -1.66
C ASP A 21 7.37 -10.51 -1.56
N LEU A 22 8.36 -9.62 -1.55
CA LEU A 22 8.13 -8.17 -1.57
C LEU A 22 7.47 -7.73 -2.88
N ASP A 23 7.90 -8.28 -4.01
CA ASP A 23 7.31 -8.02 -5.33
C ASP A 23 5.86 -8.51 -5.39
N GLN A 24 5.58 -9.70 -4.86
CA GLN A 24 4.21 -10.22 -4.75
C GLN A 24 3.34 -9.34 -3.86
N CYS A 25 3.87 -8.87 -2.73
CA CYS A 25 3.19 -7.93 -1.84
C CYS A 25 2.88 -6.62 -2.57
N GLY A 26 3.86 -6.04 -3.28
CA GLY A 26 3.68 -4.85 -4.09
C GLY A 26 2.63 -5.01 -5.19
N PHE A 27 2.63 -6.16 -5.87
CA PHE A 27 1.60 -6.49 -6.86
C PHE A 27 0.20 -6.56 -6.24
N ALA A 28 0.04 -7.26 -5.11
CA ALA A 28 -1.24 -7.34 -4.42
C ALA A 28 -1.75 -5.96 -3.97
N ALA A 29 -0.88 -5.14 -3.37
CA ALA A 29 -1.21 -3.80 -2.93
C ALA A 29 -1.61 -2.88 -4.09
N SER A 30 -0.87 -2.91 -5.20
CA SER A 30 -1.19 -2.12 -6.40
C SER A 30 -2.54 -2.54 -7.02
N LYS A 31 -2.86 -3.83 -7.02
CA LYS A 31 -4.17 -4.32 -7.48
C LYS A 31 -5.30 -3.78 -6.60
N LEU A 32 -5.17 -3.87 -5.28
CA LEU A 32 -6.16 -3.34 -4.34
C LEU A 32 -6.35 -1.83 -4.52
N TRP A 33 -5.25 -1.10 -4.68
CA TRP A 33 -5.29 0.33 -4.94
C TRP A 33 -6.04 0.67 -6.23
N ASN A 34 -5.71 -0.01 -7.34
CA ASN A 34 -6.34 0.25 -8.63
C ASN A 34 -7.84 -0.08 -8.61
N VAL A 35 -8.22 -1.21 -8.01
CA VAL A 35 -9.63 -1.60 -7.87
C VAL A 35 -10.38 -0.60 -7.00
N GLY A 36 -9.83 -0.25 -5.83
CA GLY A 36 -10.43 0.72 -4.94
C GLY A 36 -10.58 2.09 -5.61
N ARG A 37 -9.54 2.56 -6.31
CA ARG A 37 -9.58 3.82 -7.06
C ARG A 37 -10.61 3.81 -8.18
N TYR A 38 -10.74 2.72 -8.91
CA TYR A 38 -11.77 2.58 -9.95
C TYR A 38 -13.18 2.78 -9.38
N TYR A 39 -13.51 2.04 -8.32
CA TYR A 39 -14.85 2.12 -7.72
C TYR A 39 -15.12 3.43 -6.99
N ILE A 40 -14.12 3.99 -6.30
CA ILE A 40 -14.26 5.30 -5.64
C ILE A 40 -14.47 6.39 -6.70
N GLN A 41 -13.76 6.33 -7.82
CA GLN A 41 -13.94 7.29 -8.90
C GLN A 41 -15.31 7.14 -9.55
N GLU A 42 -15.74 5.91 -9.87
CA GLU A 42 -17.08 5.64 -10.40
C GLU A 42 -18.17 6.18 -9.46
N ARG A 43 -18.06 5.89 -8.15
CA ARG A 43 -19.00 6.40 -7.15
C ARG A 43 -18.98 7.93 -7.03
N TRP A 44 -17.80 8.53 -7.10
CA TRP A 44 -17.64 9.99 -7.07
C TRP A 44 -18.23 10.64 -8.32
N ASP A 45 -18.05 10.05 -9.49
CA ASP A 45 -18.62 10.55 -10.75
C ASP A 45 -20.16 10.40 -10.77
N GLU A 46 -20.69 9.36 -10.13
CA GLU A 46 -22.13 9.14 -9.96
C GLU A 46 -22.78 10.09 -8.95
N ASP A 47 -22.17 10.28 -7.79
CA ASP A 47 -22.77 11.04 -6.69
C ASP A 47 -22.38 12.51 -6.72
N GLY A 48 -21.12 12.85 -7.09
CA GLY A 48 -20.61 14.19 -7.35
C GLY A 48 -20.64 15.22 -6.21
N GLU A 49 -21.79 15.37 -5.56
CA GLU A 49 -22.21 16.15 -4.40
C GLU A 49 -23.62 15.70 -3.96
#